data_AF-A0A940U1P0-F1
#
_entry.id   AF-A0A940U1P0-F1
#
_cell.length_a   1.000
_cell.length_b   1.000
_cell.length_c   1.000
_cell.angle_alpha   90.00
_cell.angle_beta   90.00
_cell.angle_gamma   90.00
#
_symmetry.space_group_name_H-M   'P 1'
#
loop_
_entity.id
_entity.type
_entity.pdbx_description
1 polymer ?
#
loop_
_entity_poly.entity_id
_entity_poly.type
_entity_poly.pdbx_seq_one_letter_code
_entity_poly.pdbx_strand_id
1 'polypeptide(L)' 'MVKLLERLFNGGKVSDTEKAEMGRNDVCWCGSGKKYKRCHLDADAHKQRMRSDRDKTKKK' A
#
# COMPACT_ATOMS: atom_id res chain seq x y z
N MET A 1 -44.60 4.88 -13.15
CA MET A 1 -44.39 3.59 -12.45
C MET A 1 -43.09 2.89 -12.83
N VAL A 2 -42.54 3.09 -14.04
CA VAL A 2 -41.24 2.49 -14.43
C VAL A 2 -39.98 3.24 -13.94
N LYS A 3 -40.10 4.46 -13.41
CA LYS A 3 -38.99 5.28 -12.86
C LYS A 3 -38.57 4.95 -11.41
N LEU A 4 -39.34 4.12 -10.69
CA LEU A 4 -39.06 3.77 -9.29
C LEU A 4 -38.19 2.51 -9.15
N LEU A 5 -38.14 1.66 -10.18
CA LEU A 5 -37.40 0.39 -10.15
C LEU A 5 -35.93 0.47 -10.64
N GLU A 6 -35.47 1.60 -11.19
CA GLU A 6 -34.07 1.75 -11.65
C GLU A 6 -33.07 2.01 -10.50
N ARG A 7 -33.55 2.31 -9.28
CA ARG A 7 -32.71 2.67 -8.10
C ARG A 7 -32.20 1.45 -7.31
N LEU A 8 -32.27 0.24 -7.86
CA LEU A 8 -31.79 -1.00 -7.21
C LEU A 8 -30.54 -1.60 -7.88
N PHE A 9 -30.04 -1.03 -8.99
CA PHE A 9 -28.86 -1.53 -9.72
C PHE A 9 -27.57 -0.71 -9.50
N ASN A 10 -27.57 0.30 -8.64
CA ASN A 10 -26.36 1.10 -8.38
C ASN A 10 -25.45 0.38 -7.36
N GLY A 11 -24.79 -0.66 -7.85
CA GLY A 11 -23.78 -1.42 -7.14
C GLY A 11 -22.65 -0.51 -6.66
N GLY A 12 -22.54 -0.39 -5.34
CA GLY A 12 -21.37 0.18 -4.68
C GLY A 12 -20.16 -0.69 -4.97
N LYS A 13 -19.42 -0.36 -6.03
CA LYS A 13 -18.03 -0.78 -6.19
C LYS A 13 -17.26 -0.12 -5.06
N VAL A 14 -17.02 -0.85 -3.97
CA VAL A 14 -15.95 -0.49 -3.04
C VAL A 14 -14.66 -0.52 -3.86
N SER A 15 -13.97 0.60 -3.90
CA SER A 15 -12.73 0.73 -4.63
C SER A 15 -11.69 -0.17 -3.95
N ASP A 16 -11.44 -1.36 -4.50
CA ASP A 16 -10.28 -2.22 -4.18
C ASP A 16 -8.95 -1.59 -4.66
N THR A 17 -8.88 -0.27 -4.71
CA THR A 17 -7.66 0.51 -4.62
C THR A 17 -7.60 0.87 -3.15
N GLU A 18 -6.89 0.09 -2.35
CA GLU A 18 -5.59 0.54 -1.91
C GLU A 18 -4.76 -0.68 -1.55
N LYS A 19 -3.77 -0.97 -2.39
CA LYS A 19 -2.57 -1.67 -1.97
C LYS A 19 -1.98 -0.81 -0.85
N ALA A 20 -2.43 -1.03 0.38
CA ALA A 20 -2.15 -0.19 1.52
C ALA A 20 -0.63 -0.13 1.71
N GLU A 21 -0.01 0.89 1.15
CA GLU A 21 1.29 1.34 1.58
C GLU A 21 1.06 1.70 3.05
N MET A 22 1.45 0.78 3.94
CA MET A 22 1.34 0.95 5.39
C MET A 22 1.72 2.40 5.71
N GLY A 23 0.76 3.16 6.19
CA GLY A 23 0.94 4.57 6.44
C GLY A 23 2.13 4.74 7.37
N ARG A 24 2.96 5.76 7.14
CA ARG A 24 4.18 5.99 7.94
C ARG A 24 3.91 5.99 9.46
N ASN A 25 2.69 6.34 9.87
CA ASN A 25 2.30 6.43 11.27
C ASN A 25 1.66 5.14 11.84
N ASP A 26 1.37 4.14 11.01
CA ASP A 26 0.74 2.88 11.41
C ASP A 26 1.69 2.00 12.23
N VAL A 27 1.13 1.03 12.95
CA VAL A 27 1.91 0.03 13.67
C VAL A 27 2.73 -0.78 12.66
N CYS A 28 4.02 -0.93 12.94
CA CYS A 28 4.90 -1.67 12.06
C CYS A 28 4.47 -3.13 11.95
N TRP A 29 4.48 -3.66 10.73
CA TRP A 29 4.15 -5.05 10.40
C TRP A 29 5.00 -6.10 11.13
N CYS A 30 6.13 -5.73 11.73
CA CYS A 30 7.00 -6.64 12.47
C CYS A 30 6.49 -7.02 13.88
N GLY A 31 5.33 -6.52 14.30
CA GLY A 31 4.75 -6.83 15.61
C GLY A 31 5.43 -6.15 16.79
N SER A 32 6.34 -5.18 16.55
CA SER A 32 7.07 -4.49 17.63
C SER A 32 6.24 -3.46 18.42
N GLY A 33 4.99 -3.20 18.01
CA GLY A 33 4.16 -2.13 18.58
C GLY A 33 4.65 -0.70 18.29
N LYS A 34 5.79 -0.54 17.59
CA LYS A 34 6.34 0.76 17.21
C LYS A 34 5.73 1.22 15.88
N LYS A 35 5.62 2.54 15.70
CA LYS A 35 5.19 3.14 14.42
C LYS A 35 6.15 2.77 13.28
N TYR A 36 5.64 2.48 12.09
CA TYR A 36 6.40 2.05 10.92
C TYR A 36 7.56 2.99 10.61
N LYS A 37 7.34 4.31 10.67
CA LYS A 37 8.38 5.35 10.49
C LYS A 37 9.57 5.27 11.45
N ARG A 38 9.41 4.64 12.62
CA ARG A 38 10.46 4.48 13.64
C ARG A 38 10.98 3.05 13.74
N CYS A 39 10.54 2.16 12.86
CA CYS A 39 10.92 0.76 12.90
C CYS A 39 11.55 0.34 11.57
N HIS A 40 10.74 -0.01 10.57
CA HIS A 40 11.26 -0.55 9.31
C HIS A 40 11.33 0.44 8.15
N LEU A 41 10.79 1.66 8.27
CA LEU A 41 10.76 2.63 7.18
C LEU A 41 12.15 2.94 6.60
N ASP A 42 13.14 3.20 7.46
CA ASP A 42 14.52 3.49 7.03
C ASP A 42 15.21 2.26 6.41
N ALA A 43 15.04 1.10 7.06
CA ALA A 43 15.57 -0.17 6.56
C ALA A 43 15.00 -0.56 5.19
N ASP A 44 13.71 -0.32 4.97
CA ASP A 44 13.05 -0.57 3.69
C ASP A 44 13.54 0.41 2.62
N ALA A 45 13.70 1.70 2.97
CA ALA A 45 14.29 2.69 2.08
C ALA A 45 15.72 2.31 1.66
N HIS A 46 16.56 1.87 2.61
CA HIS A 46 17.91 1.39 2.34
C HIS A 46 17.92 0.16 1.43
N LYS A 47 17.05 -0.83 1.70
CA LYS A 47 16.90 -2.03 0.85
C LYS A 47 16.46 -1.69 -0.58
N GLN A 48 15.56 -0.73 -0.76
CA GLN A 48 15.10 -0.30 -2.08
C GLN A 48 16.23 0.31 -2.92
N ARG A 49 17.05 1.18 -2.31
CA ARG A 49 18.24 1.76 -2.98
C ARG A 49 19.20 0.66 -3.45
N MET A 50 19.57 -0.25 -2.55
CA MET A 50 20.44 -1.38 -2.86
C MET A 50 19.87 -2.28 -3.98
N ARG A 51 18.57 -2.54 -3.96
CA ARG A 51 17.89 -3.31 -5.03
C ARG A 51 18.02 -2.61 -6.38
N SER A 52 17.80 -1.29 -6.43
CA SER A 52 17.89 -0.53 -7.67
C SER A 52 19.31 -0.50 -8.24
N ASP A 53 20.34 -0.43 -7.38
CA ASP A 53 21.72 -0.42 -7.85
C ASP A 53 22.16 -1.79 -8.34
N ARG A 54 21.71 -2.86 -7.67
CA ARG A 54 21.88 -4.25 -8.15
C ARG A 54 21.22 -4.47 -9.50
N ASP A 55 20.02 -3.94 -9.71
CA ASP A 55 19.30 -4.04 -10.98
C ASP A 55 20.09 -3.35 -12.12
N LYS A 56 20.62 -2.15 -11.86
CA LYS A 56 21.51 -1.45 -12.80
C LYS A 56 22.77 -2.24 -13.13
N THR A 57 23.37 -2.93 -12.15
CA THR A 57 24.60 -3.71 -12.39
C THR A 57 24.35 -4.93 -13.28
N LYS A 58 23.16 -5.53 -13.21
CA LYS A 58 22.77 -6.68 -14.04
C LYS A 58 22.39 -6.32 -15.48
N LYS A 59 22.11 -5.04 -15.75
CA LYS A 59 21.67 -4.55 -17.06
C LYS A 59 22.82 -3.99 -17.92
N LYS A 60 24.04 -3.99 -17.39
CA LYS A 60 25.27 -3.65 -18.09
C LYS A 60 25.98 -4.94 -18.53
#